data_AF-A0A946MFY2-F1
#
_entry.id   AF-A0A946MFY2-F1
#
_cell.length_a   1.000
_cell.length_b   1.000
_cell.length_c   1.000
_cell.angle_alpha   90.00
_cell.angle_beta   90.00
_cell.angle_gamma   90.00
#
_symmetry.space_group_name_H-M   'P 1'
#
loop_
_entity.id
_entity.type
_entity.pdbx_description
1 polymer ?
#
loop_
_entity_poly.entity_id
_entity_poly.type
_entity_poly.pdbx_seq_one_letter_code
_entity_poly.pdbx_strand_id
1 'polypeptide(L)'
;AEKDSQQWLAGSNNFSRTAGVNGPPETAAVKTPVHIAITYAKDGTIHIFRNGKPYGEPYKSSGPAEFKANESVICFGIRHTPVGGNRMLAGRILDAQIYNQALNADEISALASGSSDFIPEKLVMAALTIQQQHRIAKLKISLTSNREVLDSLGPNIPPQEFETHAWQDFAQSLFNFKEFIFIR
;
A
#
# COMPACT_ATOMS: atom_id res chain seq x y z
N ALA A 1 -13.80 23.26 -0.62
CA ALA A 1 -14.67 22.33 -1.36
C ALA A 1 -13.95 20.99 -1.42
N GLU A 2 -14.70 19.89 -1.49
CA GLU A 2 -14.16 18.62 -1.96
C GLU A 2 -13.89 18.71 -3.47
N LYS A 3 -12.99 17.86 -4.01
CA LYS A 3 -12.74 17.78 -5.45
C LYS A 3 -13.71 16.78 -6.10
N ASP A 4 -13.77 15.59 -5.50
CA ASP A 4 -14.67 14.50 -5.89
C ASP A 4 -15.55 14.14 -4.69
N SER A 5 -16.85 13.93 -4.93
CA SER A 5 -17.80 13.80 -3.83
C SER A 5 -17.62 12.53 -3.02
N GLN A 6 -17.60 12.68 -1.70
CA GLN A 6 -17.46 11.59 -0.72
C GLN A 6 -16.15 10.81 -0.86
N GLN A 7 -15.12 11.32 -1.53
CA GLN A 7 -13.83 10.65 -1.64
C GLN A 7 -12.80 11.22 -0.68
N TRP A 8 -11.99 10.34 -0.10
CA TRP A 8 -10.79 10.76 0.63
C TRP A 8 -9.77 11.37 -0.34
N LEU A 9 -9.16 12.48 0.06
CA LEU A 9 -8.21 13.19 -0.79
C LEU A 9 -7.09 13.83 0.05
N ALA A 10 -5.92 13.99 -0.58
CA ALA A 10 -4.81 14.77 -0.03
C ALA A 10 -4.94 16.24 -0.49
N GLY A 11 -5.58 17.05 0.35
CA GLY A 11 -5.94 18.43 0.04
C GLY A 11 -4.74 19.39 0.11
N SER A 12 -4.70 20.35 -0.80
CA SER A 12 -3.67 21.39 -0.86
C SER A 12 -4.29 22.76 -1.13
N ASN A 13 -3.52 23.84 -0.90
CA ASN A 13 -4.01 25.20 -1.14
C ASN A 13 -4.46 25.35 -2.60
N ASN A 14 -5.71 25.77 -2.80
CA ASN A 14 -6.37 25.86 -4.12
C ASN A 14 -6.22 24.60 -5.00
N PHE A 15 -6.07 23.42 -4.39
CA PHE A 15 -5.81 22.15 -5.08
C PHE A 15 -4.54 22.11 -5.94
N SER A 16 -3.60 23.06 -5.73
CA SER A 16 -2.36 23.19 -6.50
C SER A 16 -1.51 21.91 -6.57
N ARG A 17 -1.62 21.03 -5.57
CA ARG A 17 -0.94 19.73 -5.50
C ARG A 17 -1.91 18.55 -5.34
N THR A 18 -3.21 18.74 -5.57
CA THR A 18 -4.22 17.71 -5.33
C THR A 18 -4.71 17.11 -6.65
N ALA A 19 -4.42 15.83 -6.86
CA ALA A 19 -5.05 15.03 -7.91
C ALA A 19 -6.23 14.22 -7.36
N GLY A 20 -7.15 13.85 -8.25
CA GLY A 20 -8.14 12.82 -7.95
C GLY A 20 -7.46 11.45 -7.94
N VAL A 21 -7.92 10.56 -7.06
CA VAL A 21 -7.34 9.20 -6.91
C VAL A 21 -8.26 8.11 -7.45
N ASN A 22 -9.43 8.46 -8.00
CA ASN A 22 -10.45 7.50 -8.45
C ASN A 22 -10.81 6.45 -7.37
N GLY A 23 -10.78 6.87 -6.10
CA GLY A 23 -11.13 6.00 -4.98
C GLY A 23 -12.64 5.83 -4.85
N PRO A 24 -13.13 4.71 -4.27
CA PRO A 24 -14.55 4.52 -4.06
C PRO A 24 -15.10 5.54 -3.05
N PRO A 25 -16.34 6.03 -3.20
CA PRO A 25 -16.94 6.94 -2.23
C PRO A 25 -17.00 6.30 -0.83
N GLU A 26 -16.73 7.10 0.20
CA GLU A 26 -16.80 6.70 1.59
C GLU A 26 -18.26 6.60 2.04
N THR A 27 -18.63 5.42 2.54
CA THR A 27 -20.00 5.11 2.98
C THR A 27 -20.06 4.50 4.38
N ALA A 28 -18.93 4.08 4.94
CA ALA A 28 -18.85 3.37 6.22
C ALA A 28 -18.45 4.28 7.39
N ALA A 29 -17.75 5.38 7.14
CA ALA A 29 -17.23 6.27 8.19
C ALA A 29 -18.32 6.89 9.09
N VAL A 30 -19.58 6.88 8.67
CA VAL A 30 -20.74 7.32 9.49
C VAL A 30 -21.21 6.26 10.49
N LYS A 31 -20.83 4.98 10.31
CA LYS A 31 -21.28 3.84 11.13
C LYS A 31 -20.16 3.23 11.95
N THR A 32 -18.97 3.15 11.38
CA THR A 32 -17.82 2.46 11.97
C THR A 32 -16.57 3.31 11.86
N PRO A 33 -15.62 3.22 12.81
CA PRO A 33 -14.31 3.82 12.65
C PRO A 33 -13.63 3.35 11.36
N VAL A 34 -12.99 4.28 10.67
CA VAL A 34 -12.12 4.00 9.51
C VAL A 34 -10.73 4.56 9.79
N HIS A 35 -9.70 3.80 9.41
CA HIS A 35 -8.33 4.26 9.47
C HIS A 35 -7.97 4.87 8.12
N ILE A 36 -7.55 6.13 8.12
CA ILE A 36 -7.08 6.85 6.94
C ILE A 36 -5.64 7.27 7.16
N ALA A 37 -4.77 6.93 6.20
CA ALA A 37 -3.40 7.39 6.17
C ALA A 37 -3.07 8.00 4.81
N ILE A 38 -2.25 9.05 4.81
CA ILE A 38 -1.74 9.68 3.59
C ILE A 38 -0.24 9.78 3.73
N THR A 39 0.50 9.27 2.75
CA THR A 39 1.96 9.31 2.75
C THR A 39 2.46 10.29 1.70
N TYR A 40 3.50 11.05 2.03
CA TYR A 40 4.11 12.06 1.18
C TYR A 40 5.58 11.71 0.98
N ALA A 41 5.91 11.03 -0.12
CA ALA A 41 7.27 10.63 -0.42
C ALA A 41 8.14 11.83 -0.83
N LYS A 42 9.45 11.73 -0.61
CA LYS A 42 10.43 12.80 -0.92
C LYS A 42 10.42 13.20 -2.40
N ASP A 43 10.13 12.24 -3.26
CA ASP A 43 10.04 12.44 -4.69
C ASP A 43 8.72 13.14 -5.11
N GLY A 44 7.81 13.42 -4.18
CA GLY A 44 6.51 14.05 -4.42
C GLY A 44 5.35 13.07 -4.65
N THR A 45 5.60 11.76 -4.58
CA THR A 45 4.55 10.75 -4.72
C THR A 45 3.66 10.73 -3.49
N ILE A 46 2.34 10.78 -3.69
CA ILE A 46 1.33 10.76 -2.64
C ILE A 46 0.50 9.49 -2.77
N HIS A 47 0.37 8.76 -1.66
CA HIS A 47 -0.53 7.61 -1.54
C HIS A 47 -1.57 7.88 -0.46
N ILE A 48 -2.78 7.38 -0.67
CA ILE A 48 -3.84 7.37 0.33
C ILE A 48 -4.14 5.91 0.64
N PHE A 49 -4.37 5.61 1.92
CA PHE A 49 -4.72 4.28 2.40
C PHE A 49 -5.99 4.36 3.23
N ARG A 50 -6.82 3.33 3.10
CA ARG A 50 -8.04 3.13 3.87
C ARG A 50 -7.99 1.74 4.50
N ASN A 51 -8.12 1.69 5.82
CA ASN A 51 -8.05 0.45 6.61
C ASN A 51 -6.83 -0.42 6.24
N GLY A 52 -5.67 0.22 6.10
CA GLY A 52 -4.40 -0.46 5.83
C GLY A 52 -4.15 -0.82 4.37
N LYS A 53 -5.12 -0.59 3.47
CA LYS A 53 -5.02 -0.92 2.05
C LYS A 53 -4.93 0.33 1.19
N PRO A 54 -4.27 0.28 0.01
CA PRO A 54 -4.28 1.39 -0.94
C PRO A 54 -5.71 1.84 -1.26
N TYR A 55 -5.92 3.16 -1.29
CA TYR A 55 -7.18 3.80 -1.62
C TYR A 55 -7.01 4.64 -2.88
N GLY A 56 -7.53 4.13 -3.99
CA GLY A 56 -7.35 4.74 -5.30
C GLY A 56 -5.91 4.68 -5.79
N GLU A 57 -5.65 5.40 -6.88
CA GLU A 57 -4.35 5.48 -7.52
C GLU A 57 -3.43 6.50 -6.82
N PRO A 58 -2.15 6.17 -6.60
CA PRO A 58 -1.18 7.16 -6.19
C PRO A 58 -0.94 8.18 -7.29
N TYR A 59 -0.49 9.36 -6.91
CA TYR A 59 -0.19 10.41 -7.87
C TYR A 59 1.06 11.20 -7.50
N LYS A 60 1.64 11.84 -8.51
CA LYS A 60 2.83 12.67 -8.37
C LYS A 60 2.44 14.13 -8.22
N SER A 61 2.81 14.73 -7.09
CA SER A 61 2.70 16.18 -6.89
C SER A 61 4.01 16.88 -7.27
N SER A 62 4.04 18.21 -7.20
CA SER A 62 5.26 19.00 -7.42
C SER A 62 6.33 18.85 -6.32
N GLY A 63 6.09 18.01 -5.31
CA GLY A 63 7.02 17.74 -4.21
C GLY A 63 6.42 18.01 -2.83
N PRO A 64 7.15 17.65 -1.75
CA PRO A 64 6.75 17.96 -0.38
C PRO A 64 6.59 19.46 -0.15
N ALA A 65 5.62 19.83 0.68
CA ALA A 65 5.51 21.20 1.18
C ALA A 65 6.39 21.39 2.41
N GLU A 66 7.09 22.51 2.48
CA GLU A 66 7.87 22.88 3.66
C GLU A 66 6.98 23.56 4.70
N PHE A 67 7.07 23.11 5.94
CA PHE A 67 6.40 23.68 7.10
C PHE A 67 7.46 24.08 8.12
N LYS A 68 7.75 25.39 8.20
CA LYS A 68 8.80 25.92 9.06
C LYS A 68 8.44 25.77 10.53
N ALA A 69 9.46 25.46 11.34
CA ALA A 69 9.35 25.43 12.79
C ALA A 69 8.85 26.79 13.31
N ASN A 70 7.95 26.79 14.30
CA ASN A 70 7.35 27.97 14.92
C ASN A 70 6.48 28.85 14.00
N GLU A 71 6.32 28.51 12.72
CA GLU A 71 5.44 29.21 11.78
C GLU A 71 4.25 28.35 11.33
N SER A 72 4.22 27.08 11.76
CA SER A 72 3.22 26.10 11.34
C SER A 72 2.55 25.46 12.55
N VAL A 73 1.24 25.23 12.42
CA VAL A 73 0.44 24.49 13.40
C VAL A 73 -0.23 23.30 12.74
N ILE A 74 -0.28 22.19 13.46
CA ILE A 74 -1.01 21.00 13.05
C ILE A 74 -2.36 21.03 13.75
N CYS A 75 -3.43 20.85 12.99
CA CYS A 75 -4.78 20.88 13.53
C CYS A 75 -5.54 19.63 13.11
N PHE A 76 -6.31 19.08 14.05
CA PHE A 76 -7.21 17.96 13.82
C PHE A 76 -8.66 18.43 13.94
N GLY A 77 -9.52 17.96 13.04
CA GLY A 77 -10.95 18.28 13.08
C GLY A 77 -11.33 19.70 12.61
N ILE A 78 -10.36 20.51 12.15
CA ILE A 78 -10.62 21.81 11.52
C ILE A 78 -9.80 21.97 10.24
N ARG A 79 -10.30 22.76 9.29
CA ARG A 79 -9.60 23.04 8.02
C ARG A 79 -8.53 24.13 8.14
N HIS A 80 -8.80 25.21 8.88
CA HIS A 80 -7.85 26.29 9.17
C HIS A 80 -8.33 27.10 10.38
N THR A 81 -7.42 27.87 10.97
CA THR A 81 -7.70 28.86 12.01
C THR A 81 -8.08 30.21 11.40
N PRO A 82 -8.99 31.01 12.02
CA PRO A 82 -9.74 30.70 13.24
C PRO A 82 -10.88 29.70 12.99
N VAL A 83 -11.35 29.05 14.05
CA VAL A 83 -12.45 28.09 14.01
C VAL A 83 -13.77 28.79 13.62
N GLY A 84 -14.56 28.19 12.73
CA GLY A 84 -15.92 28.65 12.44
C GLY A 84 -16.43 28.33 11.03
N GLY A 85 -17.76 28.36 10.89
CA GLY A 85 -18.47 28.04 9.65
C GLY A 85 -18.42 26.55 9.31
N ASN A 86 -18.55 26.22 8.02
CA ASN A 86 -18.54 24.84 7.51
C ASN A 86 -17.10 24.28 7.33
N ARG A 87 -16.26 24.47 8.35
CA ARG A 87 -14.81 24.17 8.31
C ARG A 87 -14.39 23.15 9.37
N MET A 88 -15.34 22.62 10.12
CA MET A 88 -15.13 21.68 11.20
C MET A 88 -15.54 20.29 10.75
N LEU A 89 -14.83 19.28 11.25
CA LEU A 89 -15.18 17.88 11.09
C LEU A 89 -16.42 17.59 11.95
N ALA A 90 -17.49 17.13 11.32
CA ALA A 90 -18.63 16.54 12.02
C ALA A 90 -18.35 15.04 12.25
N GLY A 91 -17.56 14.72 13.27
CA GLY A 91 -17.14 13.35 13.55
C GLY A 91 -16.27 13.23 14.80
N ARG A 92 -15.76 12.02 15.04
CA ARG A 92 -14.84 11.72 16.15
C ARG A 92 -13.52 11.24 15.59
N ILE A 93 -12.42 11.76 16.14
CA ILE A 93 -11.06 11.28 15.86
C ILE A 93 -10.70 10.39 17.05
N LEU A 94 -10.46 9.11 16.81
CA LEU A 94 -10.13 8.14 17.85
C LEU A 94 -8.63 8.11 18.13
N ASP A 95 -7.82 8.31 17.10
CA ASP A 95 -6.37 8.35 17.16
C ASP A 95 -5.83 9.23 16.02
N ALA A 96 -4.67 9.85 16.25
CA ALA A 96 -4.01 10.74 15.30
C ALA A 96 -2.50 10.67 15.47
N GLN A 97 -1.80 10.23 14.42
CA GLN A 97 -0.35 10.02 14.42
C GLN A 97 0.30 10.76 13.25
N ILE A 98 1.51 11.28 13.46
CA ILE A 98 2.29 11.97 12.43
C ILE A 98 3.72 11.47 12.46
N TYR A 99 4.23 11.14 11.29
CA TYR A 99 5.57 10.62 11.08
C TYR A 99 6.39 11.58 10.22
N ASN A 100 7.69 11.66 10.49
CA ASN A 100 8.64 12.46 9.70
C ASN A 100 9.17 11.74 8.45
N GLN A 101 8.55 10.63 8.07
CA GLN A 101 8.89 9.82 6.91
C GLN A 101 7.62 9.29 6.24
N ALA A 102 7.71 9.02 4.94
CA ALA A 102 6.66 8.32 4.22
C ALA A 102 6.71 6.83 4.58
N LEU A 103 5.70 6.37 5.31
CA LEU A 103 5.55 4.95 5.63
C LEU A 103 5.20 4.14 4.38
N ASN A 104 5.65 2.89 4.34
CA ASN A 104 5.32 1.95 3.27
C ASN A 104 3.98 1.25 3.53
N ALA A 105 3.49 0.47 2.56
CA ALA A 105 2.19 -0.18 2.64
C ALA A 105 2.07 -1.19 3.80
N ASP A 106 3.14 -1.92 4.13
CA ASP A 106 3.14 -2.89 5.24
C ASP A 106 3.08 -2.19 6.59
N GLU A 107 3.83 -1.09 6.75
CA GLU A 107 3.79 -0.23 7.94
C GLU A 107 2.39 0.35 8.15
N ILE A 108 1.75 0.86 7.09
CA ILE A 108 0.38 1.37 7.17
C ILE A 108 -0.65 0.27 7.47
N SER A 109 -0.47 -0.92 6.89
CA SER A 109 -1.30 -2.08 7.17
C SER A 109 -1.26 -2.46 8.65
N ALA A 110 -0.06 -2.49 9.25
CA ALA A 110 0.13 -2.78 10.66
C ALA A 110 -0.46 -1.71 11.59
N LEU A 111 -0.37 -0.43 11.22
CA LEU A 111 -1.04 0.64 11.97
C LEU A 111 -2.55 0.49 11.93
N ALA A 112 -3.12 0.14 10.77
CA ALA A 112 -4.55 0.00 10.59
C ALA A 112 -5.15 -1.20 11.32
N SER A 113 -4.38 -2.26 11.57
CA SER A 113 -4.84 -3.43 12.34
C SER A 113 -4.99 -3.14 13.83
N GLY A 114 -4.56 -1.95 14.31
CA GLY A 114 -4.58 -1.62 15.73
C GLY A 114 -3.58 -2.44 16.55
N SER A 115 -2.61 -3.06 15.88
CA SER A 115 -1.51 -3.76 16.53
C SER A 115 -0.58 -2.71 17.13
N SER A 116 -0.80 -2.31 18.39
CA SER A 116 0.10 -1.41 19.11
C SER A 116 1.53 -1.95 19.24
N ASP A 117 1.73 -3.22 18.88
CA ASP A 117 2.99 -3.96 18.93
C ASP A 117 3.74 -3.96 17.58
N PHE A 118 3.47 -3.00 16.69
CA PHE A 118 4.29 -2.83 15.50
C PHE A 118 5.72 -2.44 15.90
N ILE A 119 6.62 -3.43 15.93
CA ILE A 119 8.05 -3.22 16.11
C ILE A 119 8.69 -3.17 14.72
N PRO A 120 9.20 -2.01 14.27
CA PRO A 120 9.92 -1.90 13.01
C PRO A 120 11.01 -2.95 12.91
N GLU A 121 11.18 -3.55 11.73
CA GLU A 121 12.20 -4.60 11.52
C GLU A 121 13.60 -4.13 11.95
N LYS A 122 13.92 -2.85 11.74
CA LYS A 122 15.19 -2.25 12.19
C LYS A 122 15.38 -2.36 13.72
N LEU A 123 14.33 -2.17 14.52
CA LEU A 123 14.40 -2.30 15.97
C LEU A 123 14.50 -3.77 16.40
N VAL A 124 13.78 -4.67 15.72
CA VAL A 124 13.94 -6.12 15.93
C VAL A 124 15.39 -6.53 15.66
N MET A 125 15.95 -6.14 14.51
CA MET A 125 17.32 -6.45 14.13
C MET A 125 18.34 -5.90 15.13
N ALA A 126 18.14 -4.67 15.62
CA ALA A 126 19.00 -4.07 16.62
C ALA A 126 18.96 -4.78 17.99
N ALA A 127 17.82 -5.39 18.36
CA ALA A 127 17.67 -6.15 19.59
C ALA A 127 18.24 -7.58 19.52
N LEU A 128 18.55 -8.08 18.32
CA LEU A 128 19.07 -9.42 18.12
C LEU A 128 20.58 -9.50 18.34
N THR A 129 21.04 -10.65 18.82
CA THR A 129 22.48 -10.97 18.86
C THR A 129 23.05 -11.09 17.44
N ILE A 130 24.37 -10.88 17.29
CA ILE A 130 25.08 -11.05 16.01
C ILE A 130 24.78 -12.43 15.38
N GLN A 131 24.75 -13.49 16.20
CA GLN A 131 24.43 -14.83 15.73
C GLN A 131 23.00 -14.96 15.18
N GLN A 132 22.02 -14.35 15.84
CA GLN A 132 20.63 -14.33 15.36
C GLN A 132 20.47 -13.48 14.10
N GLN A 133 21.15 -12.34 14.00
CA GLN A 133 21.15 -11.51 12.80
C GLN A 133 21.74 -12.28 11.60
N HIS A 134 22.86 -12.99 11.79
CA HIS A 134 23.43 -13.86 10.76
C HIS A 134 22.46 -14.98 10.35
N ARG A 135 21.75 -15.57 11.32
CA ARG A 135 20.74 -16.60 11.03
C ARG A 135 19.59 -16.04 10.20
N ILE A 136 19.07 -14.85 10.51
CA ILE A 136 18.05 -14.18 9.72
C ILE A 136 18.55 -13.88 8.31
N ALA A 137 19.76 -13.34 8.16
CA ALA A 137 20.34 -13.06 6.86
C ALA A 137 20.43 -14.35 6.01
N LYS A 138 20.90 -15.45 6.61
CA LYS A 138 20.97 -16.75 5.94
C LYS A 138 19.58 -17.26 5.54
N LEU A 139 18.60 -17.17 6.44
CA LEU A 139 17.22 -17.59 6.16
C LEU A 139 16.59 -16.77 5.04
N LYS A 140 16.81 -15.45 5.01
CA LYS A 140 16.32 -14.59 3.93
C LYS A 140 16.90 -15.01 2.57
N ILE A 141 18.20 -15.27 2.51
CA ILE A 141 18.86 -15.77 1.30
C ILE A 141 18.24 -17.10 0.85
N SER A 142 18.06 -18.05 1.78
CA SER A 142 17.39 -19.32 1.47
C SER A 142 15.96 -19.14 1.00
N LEU A 143 15.23 -18.19 1.56
CA LEU A 143 13.84 -17.91 1.18
C LEU A 143 13.76 -17.35 -0.25
N THR A 144 14.67 -16.43 -0.62
CA THR A 144 14.79 -15.93 -1.99
C THR A 144 15.14 -17.06 -2.96
N SER A 145 16.17 -17.86 -2.65
CA SER A 145 16.59 -18.97 -3.51
C SER A 145 15.49 -20.02 -3.67
N ASN A 146 14.77 -20.36 -2.59
CA ASN A 146 13.65 -21.30 -2.67
C ASN A 146 12.50 -20.75 -3.51
N ARG A 147 12.23 -19.44 -3.47
CA ARG A 147 11.23 -18.81 -4.33
C ARG A 147 11.63 -18.85 -5.79
N GLU A 148 12.88 -18.54 -6.11
CA GLU A 148 13.41 -18.67 -7.47
C GLU A 148 13.30 -20.11 -7.99
N VAL A 149 13.59 -21.10 -7.14
CA VAL A 149 13.39 -22.51 -7.48
C VAL A 149 11.91 -22.81 -7.71
N LEU A 150 11.01 -22.39 -6.83
CA LEU A 150 9.57 -22.59 -7.00
C LEU A 150 9.06 -21.96 -8.30
N ASP A 151 9.48 -20.74 -8.61
CA ASP A 151 9.11 -20.05 -9.85
C ASP A 151 9.65 -20.79 -11.09
N SER A 152 10.85 -21.38 -10.99
CA SER A 152 11.45 -22.18 -12.07
C SER A 152 10.76 -23.52 -12.32
N LEU A 153 10.05 -24.07 -11.33
CA LEU A 153 9.31 -25.33 -11.46
C LEU A 153 7.96 -25.15 -12.18
N GLY A 154 7.59 -23.90 -12.50
CA GLY A 154 6.37 -23.57 -13.23
C GLY A 154 5.14 -23.47 -12.32
N PRO A 155 3.94 -23.31 -12.92
CA PRO A 155 2.71 -23.16 -12.16
C PRO A 155 2.42 -24.40 -11.31
N ASN A 156 1.93 -24.19 -10.09
CA ASN A 156 1.46 -25.29 -9.25
C ASN A 156 0.12 -25.81 -9.81
N ILE A 157 0.17 -26.93 -10.53
CA ILE A 157 -1.01 -27.57 -11.12
C ILE A 157 -1.63 -28.52 -10.07
N PRO A 158 -2.89 -28.34 -9.67
CA PRO A 158 -3.57 -29.25 -8.76
C PRO A 158 -3.57 -30.70 -9.30
N PRO A 159 -3.45 -31.74 -8.45
CA PRO A 159 -3.40 -33.12 -8.92
C PRO A 159 -4.61 -33.53 -9.78
N GLN A 160 -5.78 -32.92 -9.54
CA GLN A 160 -7.00 -33.17 -10.33
C GLN A 160 -6.94 -32.59 -11.74
N GLU A 161 -6.13 -31.57 -11.97
CA GLU A 161 -6.00 -30.86 -13.26
C GLU A 161 -4.77 -31.32 -14.05
N PHE A 162 -3.86 -32.06 -13.41
CA PHE A 162 -2.59 -32.50 -13.99
C PHE A 162 -2.76 -33.29 -15.29
N GLU A 163 -3.68 -34.27 -15.33
CA GLU A 163 -3.90 -35.05 -16.56
C GLU A 163 -4.40 -34.17 -17.71
N THR A 164 -5.29 -33.21 -17.43
CA THR A 164 -5.86 -32.34 -18.46
C THR A 164 -4.78 -31.42 -19.03
N HIS A 165 -3.94 -30.83 -18.18
CA HIS A 165 -2.81 -30.02 -18.62
C HIS A 165 -1.76 -30.84 -19.39
N ALA A 166 -1.44 -32.05 -18.94
CA ALA A 166 -0.50 -32.93 -19.63
C ALA A 166 -0.98 -33.27 -21.06
N TRP A 167 -2.28 -33.55 -21.24
CA TRP A 167 -2.85 -33.80 -22.56
C TRP A 167 -2.92 -32.55 -23.44
N GLN A 168 -3.21 -31.38 -22.86
CA GLN A 168 -3.17 -30.11 -23.58
C GLN A 168 -1.77 -29.79 -24.09
N ASP A 169 -0.75 -29.92 -23.24
CA ASP A 169 0.64 -29.68 -23.61
C ASP A 169 1.14 -30.69 -24.66
N PHE A 170 0.77 -31.97 -24.51
CA PHE A 170 1.06 -32.99 -25.51
C PHE A 170 0.39 -32.67 -26.85
N ALA A 171 -0.90 -32.36 -26.87
CA ALA A 171 -1.62 -31.97 -28.08
C ALA A 171 -1.01 -30.72 -28.73
N GLN A 172 -0.68 -29.70 -27.94
CA GLN A 172 -0.04 -28.47 -28.40
C GLN A 172 1.35 -28.75 -29.00
N SER A 173 2.12 -29.68 -28.40
CA SER A 173 3.41 -30.10 -28.95
C SER A 173 3.26 -30.81 -30.30
N LEU A 174 2.23 -31.66 -30.46
CA LEU A 174 1.94 -32.33 -31.72
C LEU A 174 1.55 -31.35 -32.83
N PHE A 175 0.71 -30.34 -32.52
CA PHE A 175 0.36 -29.29 -33.47
C PHE A 175 1.53 -28.40 -33.87
N ASN A 176 2.55 -28.30 -33.00
CA ASN A 176 3.76 -27.53 -33.27
C ASN A 176 4.86 -28.34 -33.99
N PHE A 177 4.66 -29.63 -34.25
CA PHE A 177 5.60 -30.42 -35.02
C PHE A 177 5.63 -30.01 -36.49
N LYS A 178 6.84 -29.88 -37.03
CA LYS A 178 7.07 -29.48 -38.42
C LYS A 178 6.68 -30.56 -39.42
N GLU A 179 6.40 -31.79 -38.99
CA GLU A 179 5.86 -32.83 -39.88
C GLU A 179 4.36 -32.63 -40.18
N PHE A 180 3.60 -31.93 -39.32
CA PHE A 180 2.16 -31.73 -39.49
C PHE A 180 1.78 -30.67 -40.54
N ILE A 181 2.71 -29.82 -40.97
CA ILE A 181 2.52 -28.90 -42.11
C ILE A 181 2.50 -29.62 -43.47
N PHE A 182 2.84 -30.92 -43.52
CA PHE A 182 2.85 -31.73 -44.74
C PHE A 182 1.69 -32.73 -44.84
N ILE A 183 0.82 -32.81 -43.82
CA ILE A 183 -0.38 -33.64 -43.85
C ILE A 183 -1.51 -32.81 -44.46
N ARG A 184 -1.91 -33.14 -45.69
CA ARG A 184 -3.11 -32.64 -46.36
C ARG A 184 -4.25 -33.64 -46.23
#